data_AF-A0A1B6FYC7-F1
#
_entry.id   AF-A0A1B6FYC7-F1
#
_cell.length_a   1.000
_cell.length_b   1.000
_cell.length_c   1.000
_cell.angle_alpha   90.00
_cell.angle_beta   90.00
_cell.angle_gamma   90.00
#
_symmetry.space_group_name_H-M   'P 1'
#
loop_
_entity.id
_entity.type
_entity.pdbx_description
1 polymer ?
#
loop_
_entity_poly.entity_id
_entity_poly.type
_entity_poly.pdbx_seq_one_letter_code
_entity_poly.pdbx_strand_id
1 'polypeptide(L)'
;CFGSFFGAVFFFTYYIRNVVKIPLLLNSSGKFRKFLESNVTLTRRKFWPTVWCFESRAQTVISSLVRGQILPDIQYTRDILQLKDGGEVALDWRSPDGASDDTPVVVILPGLTGGSQTDYVKGLVL
;
A
#
# COMPACT_ATOMS: atom_id res chain seq x y z
N CYS A 1 5.33 38.42 -12.26
CA CYS A 1 6.27 37.58 -13.03
C CYS A 1 7.48 37.11 -12.22
N PHE A 2 8.32 38.00 -11.67
CA PHE A 2 9.55 37.58 -10.99
C PHE A 2 9.34 36.77 -9.70
N GLY A 3 8.38 37.16 -8.85
CA GLY A 3 8.12 36.45 -7.58
C GLY A 3 7.73 34.97 -7.76
N SER A 4 6.91 34.66 -8.76
CA SER A 4 6.50 33.28 -9.07
C SER A 4 7.68 32.42 -9.54
N PHE A 5 8.61 33.00 -10.31
CA PHE A 5 9.82 32.31 -10.76
C PHE A 5 10.74 31.96 -9.57
N PHE A 6 11.03 32.93 -8.70
CA PHE A 6 11.85 32.68 -7.51
C PHE A 6 11.20 31.67 -6.56
N GLY A 7 9.88 31.74 -6.39
CA GLY A 7 9.12 30.76 -5.60
C GLY A 7 9.22 29.34 -6.17
N ALA A 8 9.08 29.17 -7.48
CA ALA A 8 9.24 27.88 -8.14
C ALA A 8 10.65 27.32 -7.98
N VAL A 9 11.69 28.13 -8.22
CA VAL A 9 13.09 27.71 -8.06
C VAL A 9 13.37 27.29 -6.61
N PHE A 10 12.91 28.07 -5.62
CA PHE A 10 13.04 27.73 -4.21
C PHE A 10 12.33 26.41 -3.87
N PHE A 11 11.12 26.21 -4.38
CA PHE A 11 10.36 24.99 -4.15
C PHE A 11 11.06 23.75 -4.76
N PHE A 12 11.48 23.81 -6.03
CA PHE A 12 12.15 22.69 -6.69
C PHE A 12 13.50 22.36 -6.03
N THR A 13 14.27 23.39 -5.66
CA THR A 13 15.53 23.18 -4.94
C THR A 13 15.31 22.56 -3.56
N TYR A 14 14.29 23.01 -2.82
CA TYR A 14 13.88 22.39 -1.56
C TYR A 14 13.48 20.93 -1.76
N TYR A 15 12.63 20.63 -2.74
CA TYR A 15 12.15 19.28 -3.02
C TYR A 15 13.31 18.32 -3.35
N ILE A 16 14.19 18.68 -4.29
CA ILE A 16 15.31 17.82 -4.68
C ILE A 16 16.30 17.58 -3.53
N ARG A 17 16.51 18.59 -2.66
CA ARG A 17 17.50 18.49 -1.57
C ARG A 17 16.95 17.85 -0.30
N ASN A 18 15.73 18.17 0.10
CA ASN A 18 15.19 17.81 1.41
C ASN A 18 14.16 16.68 1.37
N VAL A 19 13.44 16.54 0.25
CA VAL A 19 12.36 15.56 0.11
C VAL A 19 12.84 14.28 -0.55
N VAL A 20 13.59 14.41 -1.65
CA VAL A 20 14.10 13.25 -2.41
C VAL A 20 15.28 12.61 -1.68
N LYS A 21 15.02 11.52 -0.95
CA LYS A 21 16.00 10.83 -0.10
C LYS A 21 16.06 9.34 -0.40
N ILE A 22 17.21 8.73 -0.08
CA ILE A 22 17.35 7.27 -0.07
C ILE A 22 16.63 6.74 1.17
N PRO A 23 15.85 5.65 1.05
CA PRO A 23 15.10 5.10 2.19
C PRO A 23 16.06 4.62 3.30
N LEU A 24 15.73 4.98 4.54
CA LEU A 24 16.47 4.54 5.71
C LEU A 24 16.00 3.14 6.13
N LEU A 25 16.92 2.17 6.19
CA LEU A 25 16.64 0.85 6.72
C LEU A 25 16.77 0.84 8.25
N LEU A 26 15.62 0.85 8.93
CA LEU A 26 15.51 0.73 10.38
C LEU A 26 15.36 -0.74 10.79
N ASN A 27 16.42 -1.52 10.63
CA ASN A 27 16.48 -2.92 11.03
C ASN A 27 17.79 -3.24 11.77
N SER A 28 17.79 -4.36 12.51
CA SER A 28 19.02 -4.88 13.12
C SER A 28 20.03 -5.27 12.03
N SER A 29 21.32 -5.22 12.36
CA SER A 29 22.44 -5.50 11.44
C SER A 29 22.61 -6.99 11.08
N GLY A 30 21.51 -7.73 10.98
CA GLY A 30 21.48 -9.18 10.77
C GLY A 30 21.51 -9.63 9.32
N LYS A 31 21.35 -10.95 9.12
CA LYS A 31 21.31 -11.59 7.80
C LYS A 31 20.24 -10.98 6.89
N PHE A 32 19.09 -10.63 7.44
CA PHE A 32 17.99 -10.03 6.69
C PHE A 32 18.34 -8.65 6.12
N ARG A 33 19.04 -7.80 6.88
CA ARG A 33 19.51 -6.51 6.37
C ARG A 33 20.47 -6.70 5.20
N LYS A 34 21.45 -7.59 5.35
CA LYS A 34 22.40 -7.91 4.27
C LYS A 34 21.68 -8.44 3.03
N PHE A 35 20.66 -9.27 3.22
CA PHE A 35 19.83 -9.76 2.12
C PHE A 35 19.13 -8.62 1.37
N LEU A 36 18.48 -7.70 2.11
CA LEU A 36 17.79 -6.55 1.52
C LEU A 36 18.78 -5.65 0.78
N GLU A 37 19.91 -5.35 1.40
CA GLU A 37 20.96 -4.55 0.78
C GLU A 37 21.48 -5.27 -0.47
N SER A 38 21.80 -6.56 -0.45
CA SER A 38 22.34 -7.24 -1.64
C SER A 38 21.33 -7.37 -2.79
N ASN A 39 20.07 -7.69 -2.49
CA ASN A 39 19.09 -8.12 -3.51
C ASN A 39 18.06 -7.05 -3.88
N VAL A 40 17.76 -6.10 -3.00
CA VAL A 40 16.69 -5.10 -3.21
C VAL A 40 17.30 -3.76 -3.61
N THR A 41 17.37 -3.51 -4.92
CA THR A 41 17.96 -2.28 -5.49
C THR A 41 17.25 -1.00 -5.02
N LEU A 42 15.97 -1.07 -4.67
CA LEU A 42 15.19 0.05 -4.14
C LEU A 42 15.78 0.64 -2.86
N THR A 43 16.50 -0.15 -2.06
CA THR A 43 17.15 0.33 -0.83
C THR A 43 18.27 1.34 -1.08
N ARG A 44 18.81 1.37 -2.31
CA ARG A 44 19.90 2.27 -2.72
C ARG A 44 19.45 3.41 -3.64
N ARG A 45 18.18 3.40 -4.08
CA ARG A 45 17.66 4.42 -5.00
C ARG A 45 16.98 5.53 -4.22
N LYS A 46 17.07 6.76 -4.75
CA LYS A 46 16.30 7.88 -4.23
C LYS A 46 14.81 7.60 -4.42
N PHE A 47 14.04 7.72 -3.35
CA PHE A 47 12.58 7.76 -3.42
C PHE A 47 12.14 9.16 -3.83
N TRP A 48 11.17 9.25 -4.74
CA TRP A 48 10.64 10.50 -5.28
C TRP A 48 9.16 10.62 -4.88
N PRO A 49 8.87 11.22 -3.72
CA PRO A 49 7.48 11.44 -3.29
C PRO A 49 6.73 12.31 -4.29
N THR A 50 5.41 12.16 -4.38
CA THR A 50 4.56 13.01 -5.22
C THR A 50 4.77 14.49 -4.85
N VAL A 51 5.07 15.33 -5.85
CA VAL A 51 5.51 16.74 -5.66
C VAL A 51 4.49 17.57 -4.87
N TRP A 52 3.21 17.28 -5.01
CA TRP A 52 2.11 17.99 -4.33
C TRP A 52 1.68 17.32 -3.01
N CYS A 53 2.28 16.18 -2.64
CA CYS A 53 1.90 15.38 -1.47
C CYS A 53 3.10 14.63 -0.89
N PHE A 54 4.23 15.32 -0.69
CA PHE A 54 5.44 14.67 -0.17
C PHE A 54 5.49 14.55 1.36
N GLU A 55 4.58 15.20 2.07
CA GLU A 55 4.50 15.16 3.53
C GLU A 55 3.73 13.90 3.97
N SER A 56 4.28 13.16 4.94
CA SER A 56 3.77 11.82 5.30
C SER A 56 2.37 11.84 5.91
N ARG A 57 2.03 12.84 6.72
CA ARG A 57 0.68 13.00 7.29
C ARG A 57 -0.31 13.34 6.19
N ALA A 58 0.07 14.21 5.26
CA ALA A 58 -0.75 14.51 4.08
C ALA A 58 -1.01 13.25 3.24
N GLN A 59 0.03 12.44 2.98
CA GLN A 59 -0.13 11.16 2.26
C GLN A 59 -1.13 10.23 2.95
N THR A 60 -1.04 10.09 4.28
CA THR A 60 -1.95 9.24 5.05
C THR A 60 -3.39 9.73 4.95
N VAL A 61 -3.62 11.03 5.19
CA VAL A 61 -4.98 11.61 5.16
C VAL A 61 -5.56 11.56 3.75
N ILE A 62 -4.81 12.03 2.75
CA ILE A 62 -5.26 12.03 1.36
C ILE A 62 -5.53 10.61 0.89
N SER A 63 -4.65 9.66 1.19
CA SER A 63 -4.87 8.27 0.81
C SER A 63 -6.14 7.68 1.42
N SER A 64 -6.45 8.00 2.69
CA SER A 64 -7.66 7.51 3.34
C SER A 64 -8.92 8.14 2.74
N LEU A 65 -8.90 9.46 2.49
CA LEU A 65 -10.02 10.16 1.87
C LEU A 65 -10.27 9.67 0.44
N VAL A 66 -9.21 9.59 -0.36
CA VAL A 66 -9.29 9.18 -1.77
C VAL A 66 -9.75 7.73 -1.89
N ARG A 67 -9.18 6.80 -1.11
CA ARG A 67 -9.60 5.38 -1.17
C ARG A 67 -11.01 5.18 -0.66
N GLY A 68 -11.40 5.84 0.44
CA GLY A 68 -12.76 5.77 0.95
C GLY A 68 -13.82 6.32 -0.01
N GLN A 69 -13.45 7.27 -0.89
CA GLN A 69 -14.36 7.83 -1.89
C GLN A 69 -14.35 7.10 -3.23
N ILE A 70 -13.19 6.56 -3.65
CA ILE A 70 -13.01 5.99 -5.00
C ILE A 70 -13.26 4.48 -5.03
N LEU A 71 -12.87 3.75 -3.98
CA LEU A 71 -12.97 2.29 -4.00
C LEU A 71 -14.42 1.86 -3.74
N PRO A 72 -15.12 1.31 -4.73
CA PRO A 72 -16.48 0.82 -4.52
C PRO A 72 -16.46 -0.34 -3.53
N ASP A 73 -17.61 -0.60 -2.91
CA ASP A 73 -17.78 -1.82 -2.15
C ASP A 73 -17.78 -3.02 -3.10
N ILE A 74 -16.98 -4.02 -2.75
CA ILE A 74 -16.83 -5.22 -3.57
C ILE A 74 -17.87 -6.23 -3.12
N GLN A 75 -18.59 -6.82 -4.06
CA GLN A 75 -19.51 -7.92 -3.77
C GLN A 75 -18.70 -9.20 -3.60
N TYR A 76 -18.67 -9.73 -2.38
CA TYR A 76 -18.04 -11.00 -2.05
C TYR A 76 -19.12 -12.05 -1.74
N THR A 77 -18.83 -13.30 -2.08
CA THR A 77 -19.60 -14.45 -1.59
C THR A 77 -18.97 -14.90 -0.27
N ARG A 78 -19.74 -14.84 0.82
CA ARG A 78 -19.24 -15.21 2.15
C ARG A 78 -19.56 -16.67 2.49
N ASP A 79 -18.53 -17.42 2.84
CA ASP A 79 -18.62 -18.76 3.43
C ASP A 79 -18.12 -18.73 4.87
N ILE A 80 -18.89 -19.32 5.80
CA ILE A 80 -18.50 -19.41 7.21
C ILE A 80 -18.10 -20.85 7.51
N LEU A 81 -16.84 -21.03 7.89
CA LEU A 81 -16.28 -22.30 8.32
C LEU A 81 -16.35 -22.40 9.84
N GLN A 82 -17.08 -23.39 10.32
CA GLN A 82 -17.15 -23.74 11.73
C GLN A 82 -15.95 -24.60 12.11
N LEU A 83 -15.21 -24.18 13.13
CA LEU A 83 -14.08 -24.89 13.68
C LEU A 83 -14.53 -25.87 14.78
N LYS A 84 -13.71 -26.89 15.04
CA LYS A 84 -14.02 -27.94 16.03
C LYS A 84 -14.11 -27.43 17.47
N ASP A 85 -13.47 -26.30 17.76
CA ASP A 85 -13.48 -25.62 19.06
C ASP A 85 -14.66 -24.66 19.22
N GLY A 86 -15.56 -24.58 18.22
CA GLY A 86 -16.69 -23.66 18.20
C GLY A 86 -16.34 -22.25 17.71
N GLY A 87 -15.10 -22.01 17.27
CA GLY A 87 -14.72 -20.78 16.57
C GLY A 87 -15.25 -20.73 15.13
N GLU A 88 -15.26 -19.54 14.55
CA GLU A 88 -15.70 -19.31 13.17
C GLU A 88 -14.60 -18.65 12.34
N VAL A 89 -14.48 -19.07 11.09
CA VAL A 89 -13.65 -18.40 10.08
C VAL A 89 -14.53 -18.01 8.91
N ALA A 90 -14.67 -16.71 8.66
CA ALA A 90 -15.36 -16.20 7.48
C ALA A 90 -14.37 -16.07 6.30
N LEU A 91 -14.73 -16.69 5.18
CA LEU A 91 -14.05 -16.55 3.89
C LEU A 91 -14.92 -15.71 2.96
N ASP A 92 -14.34 -14.67 2.39
CA ASP A 92 -15.01 -13.78 1.43
C ASP A 92 -14.38 -13.98 0.05
N TRP A 93 -15.14 -14.57 -0.87
CA TRP A 93 -14.68 -14.95 -2.20
C TRP A 93 -15.02 -13.91 -3.26
N ARG A 94 -14.07 -13.67 -4.17
CA ARG A 94 -14.30 -12.94 -5.42
C ARG A 94 -13.65 -13.71 -6.56
N SER A 95 -14.48 -14.19 -7.49
CA SER A 95 -14.01 -14.83 -8.72
C SER A 95 -14.08 -13.83 -9.89
N PRO A 96 -13.08 -13.81 -10.80
CA PRO A 96 -13.16 -13.04 -12.03
C PRO A 96 -14.21 -13.66 -12.97
N ASP A 97 -14.75 -12.84 -13.87
CA ASP A 97 -15.73 -13.30 -14.85
C ASP A 97 -15.06 -14.29 -15.82
N GLY A 98 -15.63 -15.49 -15.95
CA GLY A 98 -15.08 -16.55 -16.82
C GLY A 98 -13.96 -17.38 -16.18
N ALA A 99 -13.79 -17.36 -14.85
CA ALA A 99 -12.87 -18.25 -14.15
C ALA A 99 -13.17 -19.73 -14.45
N SER A 100 -12.13 -20.51 -14.77
CA SER A 100 -12.18 -21.97 -14.86
C SER A 100 -11.74 -22.63 -13.55
N ASP A 101 -11.95 -23.94 -13.42
CA ASP A 101 -11.56 -24.72 -12.23
C ASP A 101 -10.04 -24.71 -11.97
N ASP A 102 -9.22 -24.50 -13.01
CA ASP A 102 -7.76 -24.41 -12.91
C ASP A 102 -7.26 -22.99 -12.56
N THR A 103 -8.17 -22.04 -12.31
CA THR A 103 -7.79 -20.65 -11.98
C THR A 103 -7.09 -20.63 -10.62
N PRO A 104 -5.86 -20.06 -10.52
CA PRO A 104 -5.13 -20.03 -9.26
C PRO A 104 -5.86 -19.19 -8.20
N VAL A 105 -5.86 -19.67 -6.96
CA VAL A 105 -6.45 -18.98 -5.81
C VAL A 105 -5.40 -18.14 -5.09
N VAL A 106 -5.72 -16.87 -4.87
CA VAL A 106 -4.90 -15.96 -4.05
C VAL A 106 -5.59 -15.77 -2.70
N VAL A 107 -4.89 -16.12 -1.61
CA VAL A 107 -5.38 -15.95 -0.24
C VAL A 107 -4.82 -14.66 0.36
N ILE A 108 -5.71 -13.76 0.77
CA ILE A 108 -5.36 -12.51 1.44
C ILE A 108 -5.75 -12.64 2.91
N LEU A 109 -4.77 -12.56 3.81
CA LEU A 109 -4.99 -12.61 5.25
C LEU A 109 -4.98 -11.18 5.81
N PRO A 110 -6.13 -10.63 6.22
CA PRO A 110 -6.17 -9.31 6.82
C PRO A 110 -5.53 -9.30 8.22
N GLY A 111 -5.18 -8.10 8.69
CA GLY A 111 -4.69 -7.91 10.06
C GLY A 111 -5.79 -8.07 11.11
N LEU A 112 -5.42 -7.94 12.39
CA LEU A 112 -6.30 -8.18 13.55
C LEU A 112 -7.67 -7.47 13.48
N THR A 113 -7.70 -6.24 12.97
CA THR A 113 -8.93 -5.42 12.84
C THR A 113 -9.37 -5.24 11.39
N GLY A 114 -8.80 -6.02 10.47
CA GLY A 114 -9.06 -5.92 9.04
C GLY A 114 -10.10 -6.93 8.55
N GLY A 115 -10.63 -6.68 7.34
CA GLY A 115 -11.60 -7.56 6.68
C GLY A 115 -11.64 -7.30 5.18
N SER A 116 -12.46 -8.07 4.46
CA SER A 116 -12.58 -8.03 2.99
C SER A 116 -12.91 -6.66 2.40
N GLN A 117 -13.62 -5.81 3.13
CA GLN A 117 -13.99 -4.45 2.72
C GLN A 117 -12.96 -3.38 3.07
N THR A 118 -11.85 -3.73 3.73
CA THR A 118 -10.81 -2.72 4.03
C THR A 118 -10.10 -2.26 2.76
N ASP A 119 -9.75 -0.97 2.69
CA ASP A 119 -9.25 -0.31 1.48
C ASP A 119 -8.06 -1.02 0.82
N TYR A 120 -7.12 -1.55 1.61
CA TYR A 120 -5.96 -2.24 1.07
C TYR A 120 -6.31 -3.62 0.51
N VAL A 121 -7.33 -4.30 1.05
CA VAL A 121 -7.83 -5.56 0.47
C VAL A 121 -8.60 -5.25 -0.81
N LYS A 122 -9.47 -4.23 -0.80
CA LYS A 122 -10.19 -3.80 -2.00
C LYS A 122 -9.24 -3.45 -3.15
N GLY A 123 -8.14 -2.75 -2.87
CA GLY A 123 -7.13 -2.41 -3.87
C GLY A 123 -6.29 -3.59 -4.39
N LEU A 124 -6.33 -4.76 -3.76
CA LEU A 124 -5.70 -5.99 -4.25
C LEU A 124 -6.66 -6.88 -5.05
N VAL A 125 -7.96 -6.72 -4.82
CA VAL A 125 -9.02 -7.53 -5.43
C VAL A 125 -9.56 -6.91 -6.72
N LEU A 126 -9.59 -5.57 -6.82
CA LEU A 126 -9.94 -4.80 -8.02
C LEU A 126 -8.80 -4.81 -9.04
#